data_AF-A0A5C3MU02-F1
#
_entry.id   AF-A0A5C3MU02-F1
#
_cell.length_a   1.000
_cell.length_b   1.000
_cell.length_c   1.000
_cell.angle_alpha   90.00
_cell.angle_beta   90.00
_cell.angle_gamma   90.00
#
_symmetry.space_group_name_H-M   'P 1'
#
loop_
_entity.id
_entity.type
_entity.pdbx_description
1 polymer ?
#
loop_
_entity_poly.entity_id
_entity_poly.type
_entity_poly.pdbx_seq_one_letter_code
_entity_poly.pdbx_strand_id
1 'polypeptide(L)'
;MDPRSTDVDSALSYLDDVKSHCDEEPGTYGAFLEVMREFKDGRVDPRGVIQRICALFHQHPTLLHGFNNWLPDGWRIEHSRDLRGVEIITIVTPTERTTRPAASYA
;
A
#
# COMPACT_ATOMS: atom_id res chain seq x y z
N MET A 1 -10.67 4.53 -26.90
CA MET A 1 -10.20 4.12 -25.56
C MET A 1 -10.51 5.26 -24.63
N ASP A 2 -11.65 5.15 -23.95
CA ASP A 2 -12.27 6.21 -23.18
C ASP A 2 -11.55 6.39 -21.83
N PRO A 3 -11.05 7.58 -21.47
CA PRO A 3 -10.18 7.81 -20.32
C PRO A 3 -10.92 7.87 -18.97
N ARG A 4 -12.05 7.16 -18.83
CA ARG A 4 -12.92 7.22 -17.64
C ARG A 4 -13.28 5.86 -17.04
N SER A 5 -12.93 4.76 -17.73
CA SER A 5 -13.17 3.39 -17.25
C SER A 5 -11.98 2.76 -16.53
N THR A 6 -10.83 3.44 -16.48
CA THR A 6 -9.56 2.84 -16.07
C THR A 6 -9.33 2.80 -14.56
N ASP A 7 -10.04 3.61 -13.77
CA ASP A 7 -9.80 3.68 -12.32
C ASP A 7 -10.46 2.51 -11.56
N VAL A 8 -11.73 2.24 -11.92
CA VAL A 8 -12.49 1.13 -11.35
C VAL A 8 -11.93 -0.23 -11.77
N ASP A 9 -11.52 -0.36 -13.02
CA ASP A 9 -10.90 -1.59 -13.54
C ASP A 9 -9.55 -1.88 -12.85
N SER A 10 -8.72 -0.84 -12.66
CA SER A 10 -7.46 -0.95 -11.90
C SER A 10 -7.69 -1.28 -10.42
N ALA A 11 -8.73 -0.70 -9.81
CA ALA A 11 -9.10 -1.00 -8.42
C ALA A 11 -9.61 -2.43 -8.26
N LEU A 12 -10.40 -2.93 -9.21
CA LEU A 12 -10.85 -4.32 -9.23
C LEU A 12 -9.68 -5.28 -9.41
N SER A 13 -8.76 -5.01 -10.34
CA SER A 13 -7.54 -5.80 -10.53
C SER A 13 -6.72 -5.87 -9.25
N TYR A 14 -6.54 -4.74 -8.56
CA TYR A 14 -5.81 -4.71 -7.31
C TYR A 14 -6.49 -5.47 -6.17
N LEU A 15 -7.81 -5.36 -6.07
CA LEU A 15 -8.57 -6.17 -5.11
C LEU A 15 -8.46 -7.66 -5.43
N ASP A 16 -8.36 -8.03 -6.71
CA ASP A 16 -8.11 -9.41 -7.14
C ASP A 16 -6.71 -9.86 -6.71
N ASP A 17 -5.68 -9.04 -6.93
CA ASP A 17 -4.32 -9.31 -6.44
C ASP A 17 -4.30 -9.49 -4.92
N VAL A 18 -4.89 -8.58 -4.14
CA VAL A 18 -4.98 -8.71 -2.67
C VAL A 18 -5.76 -9.97 -2.27
N LYS A 19 -6.81 -10.32 -3.03
CA LYS A 19 -7.61 -11.51 -2.76
C LYS A 19 -6.85 -12.80 -3.06
N SER A 20 -6.03 -12.86 -4.11
CA SER A 20 -5.14 -14.01 -4.36
C SER A 20 -4.13 -14.21 -3.22
N HIS A 21 -3.68 -13.14 -2.58
CA HIS A 21 -2.81 -13.25 -1.39
C HIS A 21 -3.56 -13.68 -0.13
N CYS A 22 -4.88 -13.55 -0.11
CA CYS A 22 -5.71 -14.00 1.01
C CYS A 22 -5.72 -15.54 1.18
N ASP A 23 -5.38 -16.28 0.12
CA ASP A 23 -5.16 -17.73 0.19
C ASP A 23 -3.89 -18.09 0.99
N GLU A 24 -2.89 -17.20 1.00
CA GLU A 24 -1.65 -17.38 1.77
C GLU A 24 -1.80 -16.84 3.19
N GLU A 25 -2.44 -15.67 3.34
CA GLU A 25 -2.68 -15.04 4.63
C GLU A 25 -4.16 -14.57 4.75
N PRO A 26 -5.05 -15.37 5.36
CA PRO A 26 -6.48 -15.06 5.44
C PRO A 26 -6.80 -13.81 6.27
N GLY A 27 -5.81 -13.22 6.95
CA GLY A 27 -5.94 -11.99 7.72
C GLY A 27 -5.72 -10.70 6.92
N THR A 28 -4.96 -10.73 5.82
CA THR A 28 -4.50 -9.50 5.14
C THR A 28 -5.65 -8.72 4.51
N TYR A 29 -6.58 -9.41 3.83
CA TYR A 29 -7.73 -8.75 3.21
C TYR A 29 -8.67 -8.11 4.25
N GLY A 30 -8.91 -8.81 5.36
CA GLY A 30 -9.72 -8.29 6.46
C GLY A 30 -9.12 -7.03 7.08
N ALA A 31 -7.81 -7.05 7.32
CA ALA A 31 -7.09 -5.90 7.85
C ALA A 31 -7.03 -4.74 6.83
N PHE A 32 -6.88 -5.00 5.53
CA PHE A 32 -6.98 -3.98 4.48
C PHE A 32 -8.35 -3.28 4.51
N LEU A 33 -9.44 -4.04 4.57
CA LEU A 33 -10.79 -3.48 4.66
C LEU A 33 -11.01 -2.66 5.94
N GLU A 34 -10.43 -3.09 7.05
CA GLU A 34 -10.47 -2.36 8.31
C GLU A 34 -9.78 -1.00 8.21
N VAL A 35 -8.58 -0.95 7.63
CA VAL A 35 -7.84 0.29 7.38
C VAL A 35 -8.65 1.24 6.50
N MET A 36 -9.23 0.74 5.41
CA MET A 36 -10.08 1.52 4.50
C MET A 36 -11.34 2.05 5.20
N ARG A 37 -11.92 1.26 6.10
CA ARG A 37 -13.06 1.68 6.93
C ARG A 37 -12.66 2.79 7.90
N GLU A 38 -11.56 2.64 8.62
CA GLU A 38 -11.07 3.67 9.54
C GLU A 38 -10.69 4.98 8.85
N PHE A 39 -10.14 4.91 7.64
CA PHE A 39 -9.91 6.08 6.80
C PHE A 39 -11.22 6.77 6.43
N LYS A 40 -12.24 6.00 6.02
CA LYS A 40 -13.58 6.54 5.68
C LYS A 40 -14.30 7.14 6.89
N ASP A 41 -14.13 6.55 8.07
CA ASP A 41 -14.61 7.09 9.35
C ASP A 41 -13.81 8.33 9.82
N GLY A 42 -12.71 8.69 9.16
CA GLY A 42 -11.84 9.80 9.56
C GLY A 42 -11.02 9.53 10.82
N ARG A 43 -10.87 8.26 11.22
CA ARG A 43 -10.07 7.86 12.41
C ARG A 43 -8.58 7.74 12.11
N VAL A 44 -8.24 7.51 10.85
CA VAL A 44 -6.86 7.34 10.39
C VAL A 44 -6.61 8.34 9.27
N ASP A 45 -5.52 9.10 9.39
CA ASP A 45 -5.05 10.03 8.38
C ASP A 45 -4.41 9.31 7.18
N PRO A 46 -4.26 9.98 6.02
CA PRO A 46 -3.58 9.41 4.85
C PRO A 46 -2.19 8.81 5.16
N ARG A 47 -1.41 9.46 6.04
CA ARG A 47 -0.11 8.90 6.50
C ARG A 47 -0.29 7.59 7.27
N GLY A 48 -1.30 7.51 8.12
CA GLY A 48 -1.60 6.29 8.90
C GLY A 48 -2.09 5.15 8.02
N VAL A 49 -2.91 5.45 7.00
CA VAL A 49 -3.31 4.46 5.99
C VAL A 49 -2.09 3.87 5.32
N ILE A 50 -1.19 4.72 4.81
CA ILE A 50 0.02 4.24 4.12
C ILE A 50 0.88 3.39 5.03
N GLN A 51 1.08 3.77 6.30
CA GLN A 51 1.85 2.94 7.23
C GLN A 51 1.23 1.56 7.44
N ARG A 52 -0.10 1.47 7.55
CA ARG A 52 -0.78 0.17 7.70
C ARG A 52 -0.77 -0.65 6.41
N ILE A 53 -0.90 -0.01 5.25
CA ILE A 53 -0.73 -0.65 3.94
C ILE A 53 0.70 -1.17 3.78
N CYS A 54 1.70 -0.38 4.19
CA CYS A 54 3.09 -0.80 4.24
C CYS A 54 3.27 -2.03 5.11
N ALA A 55 2.64 -2.09 6.28
CA ALA A 55 2.68 -3.26 7.16
C ALA A 55 1.99 -4.48 6.57
N LEU A 56 0.82 -4.32 5.97
CA LEU A 56 0.07 -5.43 5.38
C LEU A 56 0.77 -6.03 4.18
N PHE A 57 1.42 -5.21 3.36
CA PHE A 57 2.02 -5.63 2.10
C PHE A 57 3.55 -5.51 2.09
N HIS A 58 4.20 -5.46 3.27
CA HIS A 58 5.66 -5.34 3.35
C HIS A 58 6.42 -6.50 2.69
N GLN A 59 5.80 -7.69 2.58
CA GLN A 59 6.34 -8.85 1.87
C GLN A 59 5.92 -8.90 0.39
N HIS A 60 5.02 -8.00 -0.04
CA HIS A 60 4.41 -7.99 -1.37
C HIS A 60 4.60 -6.63 -2.04
N PRO A 61 5.80 -6.36 -2.60
CA PRO A 61 6.14 -5.06 -3.18
C PRO A 61 5.24 -4.67 -4.37
N THR A 62 4.66 -5.65 -5.08
CA THR A 62 3.70 -5.43 -6.16
C THR A 62 2.43 -4.73 -5.65
N LEU A 63 1.91 -5.15 -4.50
CA LEU A 63 0.73 -4.54 -3.87
C LEU A 63 1.03 -3.14 -3.32
N LEU A 64 2.24 -2.90 -2.80
CA LEU A 64 2.66 -1.55 -2.41
C LEU A 64 2.74 -0.62 -3.62
N HIS A 65 3.29 -1.12 -4.73
CA HIS A 65 3.42 -0.33 -5.95
C HIS A 65 2.08 -0.05 -6.61
N GLY A 66 1.17 -1.02 -6.61
CA GLY A 66 -0.21 -0.84 -7.09
C GLY A 66 -0.95 0.26 -6.32
N PHE A 67 -0.68 0.39 -5.01
CA PHE A 67 -1.28 1.44 -4.19
C PHE A 67 -0.89 2.86 -4.59
N ASN A 68 0.24 3.04 -5.29
CA ASN A 68 0.67 4.37 -5.76
C ASN A 68 -0.34 5.05 -6.70
N ASN A 69 -1.19 4.27 -7.39
CA ASN A 69 -2.19 4.83 -8.29
C ASN A 69 -3.34 5.54 -7.55
N TRP A 70 -3.56 5.24 -6.27
CA TRP A 70 -4.56 5.90 -5.43
C TRP A 70 -3.97 6.97 -4.50
N LEU A 71 -2.66 7.20 -4.58
CA LEU A 71 -2.01 8.26 -3.83
C LEU A 71 -2.11 9.60 -4.57
N PRO A 72 -2.32 10.72 -3.85
CA PRO A 72 -2.36 12.05 -4.47
C PRO A 72 -0.99 12.46 -5.00
N ASP A 73 -0.96 13.43 -5.92
CA ASP A 73 0.28 13.93 -6.52
C ASP A 73 1.35 14.28 -5.47
N GLY A 74 2.56 13.78 -5.71
CA GLY A 74 3.71 13.93 -4.82
C GLY A 74 3.80 12.90 -3.69
N TRP A 75 2.81 12.02 -3.54
CA TRP A 75 2.90 10.85 -2.66
C TRP A 75 3.34 9.62 -3.45
N ARG A 76 4.28 8.86 -2.89
CA ARG A 76 4.78 7.63 -3.52
C ARG A 76 5.31 6.68 -2.46
N ILE A 77 5.02 5.39 -2.63
CA ILE A 77 5.59 4.28 -1.88
C ILE A 77 6.59 3.58 -2.80
N GLU A 78 7.82 3.47 -2.33
CA GLU A 78 8.91 2.77 -2.99
C GLU A 78 9.33 1.59 -2.11
N HIS A 79 9.50 0.42 -2.71
CA HIS A 79 10.07 -0.75 -2.06
C HIS A 79 11.41 -1.08 -2.74
N SER A 80 12.49 -1.14 -1.97
CA SER A 80 13.83 -1.44 -2.47
C SER A 80 14.58 -2.33 -1.50
N ARG A 81 15.71 -2.86 -1.96
CA ARG A 81 16.63 -3.68 -1.14
C ARG A 81 17.96 -2.94 -1.02
N ASP A 82 18.42 -2.75 0.22
CA ASP A 82 19.72 -2.12 0.50
C ASP A 82 20.89 -3.05 0.16
N LEU A 83 22.12 -2.53 0.16
CA LEU A 83 23.36 -3.27 -0.12
C LEU A 83 23.57 -4.50 0.80
N ARG A 84 22.93 -4.51 1.98
CA ARG A 84 22.95 -5.60 2.95
C ARG A 84 21.87 -6.66 2.74
N GLY A 85 21.05 -6.52 1.70
CA GLY A 85 19.92 -7.41 1.44
C GLY A 85 18.68 -7.12 2.28
N VAL A 86 18.67 -6.03 3.06
CA VAL A 86 17.54 -5.62 3.89
C VAL A 86 16.49 -4.95 3.02
N GLU A 87 15.23 -5.35 3.17
CA GLU A 87 14.10 -4.73 2.49
C GLU A 87 13.75 -3.39 3.15
N ILE A 88 13.59 -2.37 2.33
CA ILE A 88 13.41 -0.98 2.73
C ILE A 88 12.17 -0.44 2.04
N ILE A 89 11.28 0.16 2.82
CA ILE A 89 10.11 0.89 2.33
C ILE A 89 10.36 2.38 2.50
N THR A 90 10.22 3.12 1.41
CA THR A 90 10.31 4.58 1.41
C THR A 90 8.97 5.19 1.06
N ILE A 91 8.45 6.02 1.98
CA ILE A 91 7.25 6.82 1.79
C ILE A 91 7.70 8.24 1.45
N VAL A 92 7.46 8.64 0.21
CA VAL A 92 7.65 10.00 -0.27
C VAL A 92 6.33 10.73 -0.10
N THR A 93 6.36 11.89 0.54
CA THR A 93 5.24 12.84 0.61
C THR A 93 5.73 14.19 0.10
N PRO A 94 4.84 15.11 -0.32
CA PRO A 94 5.23 16.46 -0.76
C PRO A 94 6.02 17.23 0.29
N THR A 95 5.82 16.91 1.57
CA THR A 95 6.46 17.54 2.72
C THR A 95 7.75 16.86 3.17
N GLU A 96 7.87 15.55 3.01
CA GLU A 96 8.92 14.75 3.65
C GLU A 96 9.09 13.38 2.98
N ARG A 97 10.30 12.83 3.03
CA ARG A 97 10.62 11.46 2.63
C ARG A 97 11.01 10.65 3.87
N THR A 98 10.25 9.59 4.15
CA THR A 98 10.49 8.66 5.26
C THR A 98 10.96 7.32 4.72
N THR A 99 12.17 6.89 5.08
CA THR A 99 12.71 5.59 4.68
C THR A 99 12.85 4.70 5.92
N ARG A 100 12.24 3.51 5.90
CA ARG A 100 12.28 2.56 7.01
C ARG A 100 12.47 1.12 6.53
N PRO A 101 13.16 0.26 7.29
CA PRO A 101 13.19 -1.17 7.00
C PRO A 101 11.78 -1.78 6.97
N ALA A 102 11.51 -2.67 6.03
CA ALA A 102 10.25 -3.42 5.93
C ALA A 102 9.96 -4.20 7.22
N ALA A 103 11.01 -4.69 7.89
CA ALA A 103 10.92 -5.34 9.20
C ALA A 103 10.45 -4.40 10.33
N SER A 104 10.46 -3.07 10.14
CA SER A 104 9.89 -2.13 11.11
C SER A 104 8.36 -2.14 11.13
N TYR A 105 7.74 -2.81 10.15
CA TYR A 105 6.30 -2.94 10.03
C TYR A 105 5.80 -4.35 10.36
N ALA A 106 6.72 -5.27 10.73
CA ALA A 106 6.43 -6.62 11.19
C ALA A 106 6.14 -6.68 12.69
#